data_AF-A0A418AM42-F1
#
_entry.id   AF-A0A418AM42-F1
#
_cell.length_a   1.000
_cell.length_b   1.000
_cell.length_c   1.000
_cell.angle_alpha   90.00
_cell.angle_beta   90.00
_cell.angle_gamma   90.00
#
_symmetry.space_group_name_H-M   'P 1'
#
loop_
_entity.id
_entity.type
_entity.pdbx_description
1 polymer ?
#
loop_
_entity_poly.entity_id
_entity_poly.type
_entity_poly.pdbx_seq_one_letter_code
_entity_poly.pdbx_strand_id
1 'polypeptide(L)'
;MARTRAIAAAVVATIALATPQQGGSAGTTSPWLCVMGINAPIRINTAGNVECLSTNHHDCAWQTNHEECVAVKYALQIDPLAENPLVCGTDHLKEWGLTGYDSPTHWCARAYRTLVRPTAPTAWTCVPNVSTPVRVNPTTGEVECMSSNHHDCLWQSSAEDCQALVDTRAPAASIDPVECGAMHQVEWGDPGYGTANHWCELARKALAPRSWECVGGIFTPVRRTPTGNIQCLSTNGNGCVWQASESACKAVVASLGTSPAPPTKTQCSTVGGTVKCTQVATPAIAWGAIHPWTCSAADIAAPNHWCQKAKTYYDTTKTTTMLSALARASIASVEWTSVGFAAAGVVASVLAVLAIVTVRQRDSSVQDDPAGDFYLALVHT
;
A
#
# COMPACT_ATOMS: atom_id res chain seq x y z
N MET A 1 -60.77 -49.46 24.07
CA MET A 1 -61.07 -48.59 22.91
C MET A 1 -60.80 -47.15 23.37
N ALA A 2 -59.94 -46.30 22.83
CA ALA A 2 -58.90 -46.35 21.82
C ALA A 2 -57.73 -45.51 22.38
N ARG A 3 -56.47 -45.92 22.15
CA ARG A 3 -55.28 -45.25 22.67
C ARG A 3 -54.83 -44.14 21.70
N THR A 4 -54.82 -42.89 22.16
CA THR A 4 -54.29 -41.76 21.40
C THR A 4 -52.76 -41.72 21.56
N ARG A 5 -52.02 -41.99 20.48
CA ARG A 5 -50.56 -41.80 20.41
C ARG A 5 -50.27 -40.39 19.91
N ALA A 6 -49.54 -39.60 20.69
CA ALA A 6 -48.93 -38.36 20.23
C ALA A 6 -47.60 -38.69 19.54
N ILE A 7 -47.46 -38.29 18.28
CA ILE A 7 -46.21 -38.34 17.52
C ILE A 7 -45.68 -36.91 17.49
N ALA A 8 -44.60 -36.65 18.25
CA ALA A 8 -43.83 -35.41 18.12
C ALA A 8 -42.82 -35.61 16.96
N ALA A 9 -43.05 -34.95 15.84
CA ALA A 9 -42.09 -34.86 14.76
C ALA A 9 -41.09 -33.73 15.06
N ALA A 10 -39.86 -34.08 15.40
CA ALA A 10 -38.76 -33.13 15.49
C ALA A 10 -38.24 -32.83 14.07
N VAL A 11 -38.50 -31.61 13.59
CA VAL A 11 -37.89 -31.08 12.37
C VAL A 11 -36.48 -30.60 12.73
N VAL A 12 -35.47 -31.38 12.38
CA VAL A 12 -34.07 -30.96 12.44
C VAL A 12 -33.78 -30.14 11.18
N ALA A 13 -33.78 -28.82 11.31
CA ALA A 13 -33.31 -27.92 10.28
C ALA A 13 -31.77 -27.90 10.29
N THR A 14 -31.14 -28.64 9.36
CA THR A 14 -29.72 -28.49 9.05
C THR A 14 -29.50 -27.16 8.34
N ILE A 15 -29.01 -26.16 9.08
CA ILE A 15 -28.46 -24.93 8.49
C ILE A 15 -27.07 -25.28 7.95
N ALA A 16 -26.98 -25.49 6.64
CA ALA A 16 -25.69 -25.51 5.95
C ALA A 16 -25.13 -24.09 5.96
N LEU A 17 -24.15 -23.83 6.83
CA LEU A 17 -23.36 -22.60 6.79
C LEU A 17 -22.52 -22.63 5.51
N ALA A 18 -22.98 -21.93 4.49
CA ALA A 18 -22.20 -21.63 3.31
C ALA A 18 -21.03 -20.72 3.73
N THR A 19 -19.83 -21.29 3.78
CA THR A 19 -18.58 -20.53 3.84
C THR A 19 -18.49 -19.61 2.62
N PRO A 20 -18.25 -18.29 2.79
CA PRO A 20 -18.05 -17.39 1.66
C PRO A 20 -16.72 -17.75 1.00
N GLN A 21 -16.78 -18.42 -0.15
CA GLN A 21 -15.62 -18.56 -1.02
C GLN A 21 -15.36 -17.21 -1.70
N GLN A 22 -14.36 -16.47 -1.23
CA GLN A 22 -13.73 -15.40 -2.01
C GLN A 22 -12.80 -16.05 -3.05
N GLY A 23 -13.41 -16.58 -4.11
CA GLY A 23 -12.69 -16.95 -5.33
C GLY A 23 -12.29 -15.70 -6.10
N GLY A 24 -11.06 -15.67 -6.62
CA GLY A 24 -10.65 -14.66 -7.59
C GLY A 24 -11.57 -14.70 -8.79
N SER A 25 -12.50 -13.75 -8.87
CA SER A 25 -13.41 -13.61 -10.00
C SER A 25 -12.60 -13.35 -11.25
N ALA A 26 -12.77 -14.22 -12.26
CA ALA A 26 -12.57 -13.80 -13.65
C ALA A 26 -13.33 -12.48 -13.83
N GLY A 27 -12.62 -11.40 -14.19
CA GLY A 27 -13.17 -10.06 -14.17
C GLY A 27 -14.46 -9.99 -15.01
N THR A 28 -15.56 -9.58 -14.41
CA THR A 28 -16.77 -9.24 -15.16
C THR A 28 -16.50 -7.94 -15.92
N THR A 29 -16.81 -7.92 -17.21
CA THR A 29 -16.82 -6.69 -18.02
C THR A 29 -17.60 -5.60 -17.31
N SER A 30 -17.01 -4.42 -17.14
CA SER A 30 -17.71 -3.28 -16.55
C SER A 30 -18.83 -2.82 -17.49
N PRO A 31 -19.90 -2.18 -16.98
CA PRO A 31 -20.87 -1.54 -17.85
C PRO A 31 -20.20 -0.47 -18.73
N TRP A 32 -20.78 -0.20 -19.89
CA TRP A 32 -20.42 0.95 -20.73
C TRP A 32 -20.65 2.25 -19.96
N LEU A 33 -19.69 3.17 -20.05
CA LEU A 33 -19.71 4.47 -19.39
C LEU A 33 -19.33 5.56 -20.39
N CYS A 34 -20.00 6.70 -20.30
CA CYS A 34 -19.59 7.91 -20.99
C CYS A 34 -18.81 8.75 -19.99
N VAL A 35 -17.55 9.04 -20.29
CA VAL A 35 -16.68 9.83 -19.43
C VAL A 35 -16.56 11.24 -20.00
N MET A 36 -16.65 12.26 -19.15
CA MET A 36 -16.55 13.65 -19.60
C MET A 36 -15.25 13.89 -20.37
N GLY A 37 -15.39 14.40 -21.60
CA GLY A 37 -14.31 14.68 -22.54
C GLY A 37 -13.74 13.44 -23.25
N ILE A 38 -14.30 12.25 -23.04
CA ILE A 38 -14.16 11.09 -23.91
C ILE A 38 -15.55 10.82 -24.47
N ASN A 39 -15.89 11.46 -25.57
CA ASN A 39 -17.24 11.42 -26.15
C ASN A 39 -17.52 10.08 -26.88
N ALA A 40 -17.05 8.96 -26.36
CA ALA A 40 -17.36 7.62 -26.83
C ALA A 40 -17.65 6.73 -25.62
N PRO A 41 -18.60 5.76 -25.72
CA PRO A 41 -18.81 4.80 -24.65
C PRO A 41 -17.54 3.96 -24.43
N ILE A 42 -17.07 3.88 -23.20
CA ILE A 42 -15.87 3.14 -22.79
C ILE A 42 -16.16 2.20 -21.62
N ARG A 43 -15.40 1.12 -21.49
CA ARG A 43 -15.52 0.15 -20.38
C ARG A 43 -14.20 -0.56 -20.11
N ILE A 44 -14.19 -1.37 -19.05
CA ILE A 44 -13.13 -2.34 -18.75
C ILE A 44 -13.61 -3.72 -19.13
N ASN A 45 -12.88 -4.42 -20.00
CA ASN A 45 -13.23 -5.78 -20.39
C ASN A 45 -12.80 -6.83 -19.35
N THR A 46 -13.10 -8.10 -19.63
CA THR A 46 -12.78 -9.21 -18.72
C THR A 46 -11.28 -9.39 -18.46
N ALA A 47 -10.42 -8.85 -19.32
CA ALA A 47 -8.96 -8.86 -19.16
C ALA A 47 -8.43 -7.65 -18.37
N GLY A 48 -9.31 -6.73 -17.94
CA GLY A 48 -8.90 -5.52 -17.22
C GLY A 48 -8.42 -4.39 -18.13
N ASN A 49 -8.57 -4.50 -19.45
CA ASN A 49 -8.16 -3.47 -20.39
C ASN A 49 -9.30 -2.48 -20.64
N VAL A 50 -8.93 -1.20 -20.82
CA VAL A 50 -9.84 -0.18 -21.34
C VAL A 50 -10.16 -0.51 -22.79
N GLU A 51 -11.44 -0.41 -23.15
CA GLU A 51 -11.89 -0.46 -24.54
C GLU A 51 -12.97 0.58 -24.78
N CYS A 52 -13.03 1.07 -26.02
CA CYS A 52 -14.14 1.88 -26.48
C CYS A 52 -15.11 1.03 -27.30
N LEU A 53 -16.37 1.41 -27.27
CA LEU A 53 -17.36 0.83 -28.15
C LEU A 53 -16.97 1.11 -29.60
N SER A 54 -16.93 0.05 -30.38
CA SER A 54 -16.68 0.08 -31.81
C SER A 54 -17.47 -1.04 -32.47
N THR A 55 -17.77 -0.89 -33.76
CA THR A 55 -18.39 -1.94 -34.60
C THR A 55 -17.38 -2.55 -35.57
N ASN A 56 -16.15 -2.01 -35.64
CA ASN A 56 -15.14 -2.40 -36.61
C ASN A 56 -13.75 -2.66 -36.01
N HIS A 57 -13.63 -2.72 -34.67
CA HIS A 57 -12.36 -2.87 -33.94
C HIS A 57 -11.33 -1.75 -34.17
N HIS A 58 -11.71 -0.66 -34.83
CA HIS A 58 -10.77 0.35 -35.30
C HIS A 58 -11.19 1.76 -34.88
N ASP A 59 -12.45 2.12 -35.11
CA ASP A 59 -12.99 3.44 -34.80
C ASP A 59 -13.92 3.34 -33.60
N CYS A 60 -13.65 4.12 -32.56
CA CYS A 60 -14.61 4.28 -31.48
C CYS A 60 -15.89 4.95 -32.01
N ALA A 61 -17.02 4.64 -31.40
CA ALA A 61 -18.30 5.28 -31.64
C ALA A 61 -18.32 6.72 -31.08
N TRP A 62 -17.47 7.59 -31.62
CA TRP A 62 -17.32 8.98 -31.24
C TRP A 62 -18.61 9.77 -31.47
N GLN A 63 -18.94 10.60 -30.49
CA GLN A 63 -20.09 11.49 -30.49
C GLN A 63 -19.64 12.94 -30.34
N THR A 64 -20.54 13.87 -30.65
CA THR A 64 -20.22 15.30 -30.60
C THR A 64 -20.08 15.79 -29.16
N ASN A 65 -20.84 15.20 -28.24
CA ASN A 65 -20.92 15.61 -26.84
C ASN A 65 -21.26 14.42 -25.92
N HIS A 66 -21.32 14.69 -24.62
CA HIS A 66 -21.58 13.68 -23.60
C HIS A 66 -23.02 13.15 -23.67
N GLU A 67 -23.99 14.01 -23.97
CA GLU A 67 -25.41 13.67 -24.06
C GLU A 67 -25.66 12.66 -25.21
N GLU A 68 -25.05 12.87 -26.36
CA GLU A 68 -25.08 11.94 -27.49
C GLU A 68 -24.38 10.62 -27.16
N CYS A 69 -23.24 10.65 -26.45
CA CYS A 69 -22.61 9.44 -25.95
C CYS A 69 -23.58 8.62 -25.09
N VAL A 70 -24.28 9.28 -24.17
CA VAL A 70 -25.25 8.62 -23.29
C VAL A 70 -26.42 8.03 -24.08
N ALA A 71 -26.90 8.73 -25.13
CA ALA A 71 -27.94 8.21 -26.01
C ALA A 71 -27.49 6.94 -26.76
N VAL A 72 -26.28 6.96 -27.34
CA VAL A 72 -25.70 5.79 -28.02
C VAL A 72 -25.51 4.62 -27.07
N LYS A 73 -24.99 4.87 -25.86
CA LYS A 73 -24.87 3.86 -24.80
C LYS A 73 -26.19 3.13 -24.53
N TYR A 74 -27.31 3.85 -24.45
CA TYR A 74 -28.62 3.25 -24.19
C TYR A 74 -29.21 2.54 -25.41
N ALA A 75 -28.98 3.06 -26.62
CA ALA A 75 -29.44 2.41 -27.85
C ALA A 75 -28.85 0.99 -28.02
N LEU A 76 -27.65 0.75 -27.50
CA LEU A 76 -26.96 -0.55 -27.58
C LEU A 76 -27.49 -1.61 -26.64
N GLN A 77 -28.26 -1.23 -25.61
CA GLN A 77 -28.94 -2.22 -24.77
C GLN A 77 -29.99 -3.02 -25.55
N ILE A 78 -30.25 -2.65 -26.81
CA ILE A 78 -31.22 -3.28 -27.70
C ILE A 78 -30.58 -4.31 -28.66
N ASP A 79 -29.27 -4.25 -28.95
CA ASP A 79 -28.59 -5.24 -29.81
C ASP A 79 -27.08 -5.47 -29.48
N PRO A 80 -26.76 -6.48 -28.65
CA PRO A 80 -25.38 -6.81 -28.25
C PRO A 80 -24.53 -7.47 -29.34
N LEU A 81 -25.09 -7.88 -30.48
CA LEU A 81 -24.41 -8.77 -31.44
C LEU A 81 -23.49 -8.03 -32.43
N ALA A 82 -23.46 -6.70 -32.40
CA ALA A 82 -22.63 -5.87 -33.28
C ALA A 82 -21.41 -5.23 -32.60
N GLU A 83 -21.12 -5.57 -31.33
CA GLU A 83 -19.96 -5.02 -30.63
C GLU A 83 -18.66 -5.67 -31.13
N ASN A 84 -17.76 -4.86 -31.68
CA ASN A 84 -16.38 -5.22 -31.96
C ASN A 84 -15.46 -4.11 -31.41
N PRO A 85 -15.29 -4.05 -30.06
CA PRO A 85 -14.67 -2.91 -29.39
C PRO A 85 -13.19 -2.76 -29.76
N LEU A 86 -12.70 -1.53 -29.80
CA LEU A 86 -11.26 -1.24 -29.92
C LEU A 86 -10.66 -1.25 -28.52
N VAL A 87 -9.68 -2.13 -28.29
CA VAL A 87 -9.04 -2.32 -26.99
C VAL A 87 -7.73 -1.55 -26.92
N CYS A 88 -7.56 -0.73 -25.87
CA CYS A 88 -6.31 -0.04 -25.58
C CYS A 88 -5.16 -1.01 -25.29
N GLY A 89 -3.92 -0.58 -25.46
CA GLY A 89 -2.74 -1.42 -25.26
C GLY A 89 -2.30 -2.10 -26.55
N THR A 90 -2.21 -3.43 -26.54
CA THR A 90 -1.60 -4.18 -27.66
C THR A 90 -2.42 -4.11 -28.94
N ASP A 91 -3.75 -4.11 -28.86
CA ASP A 91 -4.59 -4.05 -30.06
C ASP A 91 -4.58 -2.65 -30.67
N HIS A 92 -4.72 -1.61 -29.84
CA HIS A 92 -4.51 -0.23 -30.27
C HIS A 92 -3.12 0.01 -30.90
N LEU A 93 -2.06 -0.65 -30.38
CA LEU A 93 -0.72 -0.57 -30.95
C LEU A 93 -0.64 -1.18 -32.36
N LYS A 94 -1.35 -2.29 -32.61
CA LYS A 94 -1.40 -2.91 -33.94
C LYS A 94 -2.11 -2.01 -34.95
N GLU A 95 -3.23 -1.41 -34.54
CA GLU A 95 -4.07 -0.59 -35.44
C GLU A 95 -3.46 0.80 -35.69
N TRP A 96 -2.96 1.47 -34.64
CA TRP A 96 -2.60 2.89 -34.68
C TRP A 96 -1.10 3.16 -34.48
N GLY A 97 -0.28 2.13 -34.29
CA GLY A 97 1.17 2.29 -34.05
C GLY A 97 1.51 2.86 -32.66
N LEU A 98 0.54 2.96 -31.76
CA LEU A 98 0.69 3.39 -30.37
C LEU A 98 -0.31 2.68 -29.47
N THR A 99 0.05 2.43 -28.22
CA THR A 99 -0.78 1.71 -27.24
C THR A 99 -2.01 2.51 -26.78
N GLY A 100 -1.99 3.82 -27.02
CA GLY A 100 -2.98 4.77 -26.52
C GLY A 100 -2.69 5.22 -25.08
N TYR A 101 -1.75 4.57 -24.39
CA TYR A 101 -1.26 4.99 -23.08
C TYR A 101 0.00 5.85 -23.18
N ASP A 102 0.63 5.90 -24.35
CA ASP A 102 1.89 6.61 -24.59
C ASP A 102 1.74 8.14 -24.51
N SER A 103 0.51 8.65 -24.58
CA SER A 103 0.20 10.07 -24.49
C SER A 103 -0.83 10.32 -23.37
N PRO A 104 -0.55 11.24 -22.42
CA PRO A 104 -1.42 11.51 -21.29
C PRO A 104 -2.80 12.04 -21.71
N THR A 105 -2.86 12.78 -22.83
CA THR A 105 -4.08 13.39 -23.35
C THR A 105 -4.92 12.44 -24.21
N HIS A 106 -4.37 11.30 -24.59
CA HIS A 106 -5.06 10.29 -25.38
C HIS A 106 -6.22 9.64 -24.59
N TRP A 107 -7.29 9.26 -25.29
CA TRP A 107 -8.51 8.79 -24.64
C TRP A 107 -8.29 7.52 -23.81
N CYS A 108 -7.43 6.60 -24.26
CA CYS A 108 -7.07 5.40 -23.49
C CYS A 108 -6.47 5.75 -22.12
N ALA A 109 -5.49 6.66 -22.07
CA ALA A 109 -4.89 7.12 -20.82
C ALA A 109 -5.91 7.82 -19.89
N ARG A 110 -6.80 8.64 -20.47
CA ARG A 110 -7.86 9.32 -19.72
C ARG A 110 -8.92 8.35 -19.17
N ALA A 111 -9.33 7.39 -20.00
CA ALA A 111 -10.27 6.34 -19.64
C ALA A 111 -9.70 5.45 -18.54
N TYR A 112 -8.43 5.06 -18.63
CA TYR A 112 -7.74 4.27 -17.61
C TYR A 112 -7.77 4.96 -16.24
N ARG A 113 -7.42 6.26 -16.21
CA ARG A 113 -7.47 7.09 -14.99
C ARG A 113 -8.86 7.22 -14.39
N THR A 114 -9.91 7.08 -15.19
CA THR A 114 -11.31 7.21 -14.72
C THR A 114 -11.92 5.87 -14.33
N LEU A 115 -11.63 4.81 -15.09
CA LEU A 115 -12.32 3.52 -14.99
C LEU A 115 -11.54 2.46 -14.21
N VAL A 116 -10.22 2.44 -14.32
CA VAL A 116 -9.36 1.43 -13.67
C VAL A 116 -8.89 1.90 -12.31
N ARG A 117 -8.76 3.22 -12.13
CA ARG A 117 -8.24 3.81 -10.89
C ARG A 117 -9.00 3.27 -9.67
N PRO A 118 -8.31 2.58 -8.74
CA PRO A 118 -8.93 2.01 -7.56
C PRO A 118 -9.74 3.04 -6.77
N THR A 119 -10.90 2.61 -6.29
CA THR A 119 -11.89 3.40 -5.52
C THR A 119 -11.43 3.88 -4.14
N ALA A 120 -10.16 3.68 -3.78
CA ALA A 120 -9.54 4.39 -2.67
C ALA A 120 -8.14 4.80 -3.10
N PRO A 121 -7.95 6.01 -3.65
CA PRO A 121 -6.60 6.50 -3.81
C PRO A 121 -5.90 6.53 -2.45
N THR A 122 -4.58 6.35 -2.44
CA THR A 122 -3.82 6.56 -1.21
C THR A 122 -4.12 7.97 -0.67
N ALA A 123 -4.16 8.11 0.65
CA ALA A 123 -4.42 9.41 1.25
C ALA A 123 -3.33 10.39 0.80
N TRP A 124 -3.74 11.61 0.43
CA TRP A 124 -2.81 12.71 0.20
C TRP A 124 -2.00 12.95 1.48
N THR A 125 -0.72 13.26 1.32
CA THR A 125 0.16 13.56 2.44
C THR A 125 1.17 14.62 2.04
N CYS A 126 1.64 15.40 3.02
CA CYS A 126 2.71 16.35 2.84
C CYS A 126 4.00 15.72 3.33
N VAL A 127 5.05 15.79 2.53
CA VAL A 127 6.35 15.20 2.84
C VAL A 127 7.41 16.29 2.99
N PRO A 128 8.46 16.08 3.80
CA PRO A 128 9.51 17.08 3.98
C PRO A 128 10.10 17.54 2.65
N ASN A 129 10.28 18.86 2.51
CA ASN A 129 10.84 19.53 1.32
C ASN A 129 10.00 19.41 0.04
N VAL A 130 8.71 19.04 0.15
CA VAL A 130 7.75 19.08 -0.97
C VAL A 130 6.49 19.78 -0.49
N SER A 131 6.34 21.06 -0.84
CA SER A 131 5.21 21.90 -0.39
C SER A 131 3.93 21.69 -1.21
N THR A 132 3.65 20.49 -1.70
CA THR A 132 2.39 20.15 -2.35
C THR A 132 1.94 18.78 -1.87
N PRO A 133 0.63 18.53 -1.71
CA PRO A 133 0.19 17.20 -1.32
C PRO A 133 0.61 16.19 -2.39
N VAL A 134 1.28 15.13 -1.95
CA VAL A 134 1.74 14.03 -2.79
C VAL A 134 1.17 12.72 -2.31
N ARG A 135 1.17 11.72 -3.18
CA ARG A 135 0.85 10.34 -2.83
C ARG A 135 1.43 9.36 -3.85
N VAL A 136 1.26 8.07 -3.60
CA VAL A 136 1.56 7.04 -4.59
C VAL A 136 0.28 6.69 -5.32
N ASN A 137 0.27 6.86 -6.64
CA ASN A 137 -0.82 6.41 -7.49
C ASN A 137 -0.97 4.89 -7.28
N PRO A 138 -2.12 4.41 -6.77
CA PRO A 138 -2.29 2.99 -6.43
C PRO A 138 -2.31 2.07 -7.67
N THR A 139 -2.47 2.65 -8.86
CA THR A 139 -2.57 1.92 -10.12
C THR A 139 -1.21 1.73 -10.75
N THR A 140 -0.42 2.80 -10.85
CA THR A 140 0.88 2.78 -11.52
C THR A 140 2.04 2.55 -10.54
N GLY A 141 1.84 2.83 -9.25
CA GLY A 141 2.90 2.81 -8.25
C GLY A 141 3.81 4.04 -8.29
N GLU A 142 3.56 4.98 -9.21
CA GLU A 142 4.32 6.21 -9.35
C GLU A 142 3.87 7.27 -8.34
N VAL A 143 4.75 8.22 -8.06
CA VAL A 143 4.40 9.38 -7.24
C VAL A 143 3.50 10.32 -8.05
N GLU A 144 2.44 10.85 -7.45
CA GLU A 144 1.65 11.94 -8.03
C GLU A 144 1.48 13.09 -7.02
N CYS A 145 1.42 14.33 -7.52
CA CYS A 145 1.05 15.50 -6.73
C CYS A 145 -0.41 15.88 -6.97
N MET A 146 -1.04 16.51 -5.99
CA MET A 146 -2.39 17.03 -6.11
C MET A 146 -2.39 18.18 -7.12
N SER A 147 -3.22 18.07 -8.14
CA SER A 147 -3.37 19.05 -9.22
C SER A 147 -4.84 19.15 -9.62
N SER A 148 -5.25 20.27 -10.19
CA SER A 148 -6.58 20.50 -10.75
C SER A 148 -6.59 20.50 -12.28
N ASN A 149 -5.43 20.40 -12.92
CA ASN A 149 -5.27 20.58 -14.37
C ASN A 149 -4.29 19.61 -15.03
N HIS A 150 -3.81 18.58 -14.30
CA HIS A 150 -2.84 17.59 -14.79
C HIS A 150 -1.47 18.14 -15.18
N HIS A 151 -1.18 19.41 -14.90
CA HIS A 151 0.07 20.06 -15.29
C HIS A 151 0.76 20.69 -14.09
N ASP A 152 0.02 21.46 -13.28
CA ASP A 152 0.58 22.19 -12.16
C ASP A 152 0.17 21.55 -10.84
N CYS A 153 1.15 21.19 -10.01
CA CYS A 153 0.86 20.82 -8.62
C CYS A 153 0.28 22.02 -7.86
N LEU A 154 -0.61 21.73 -6.90
CA LEU A 154 -1.14 22.71 -5.97
C LEU A 154 -0.08 23.05 -4.92
N TRP A 155 0.94 23.80 -5.33
CA TRP A 155 2.03 24.26 -4.48
C TRP A 155 1.52 25.20 -3.39
N GLN A 156 2.03 24.99 -2.18
CA GLN A 156 1.75 25.77 -0.98
C GLN A 156 3.00 26.51 -0.52
N SER A 157 2.81 27.55 0.27
CA SER A 157 3.92 28.39 0.74
C SER A 157 4.75 27.72 1.84
N SER A 158 4.15 26.73 2.54
CA SER A 158 4.74 26.04 3.68
C SER A 158 4.26 24.60 3.80
N ALA A 159 4.91 23.82 4.68
CA ALA A 159 4.47 22.47 5.00
C ALA A 159 3.13 22.48 5.78
N GLU A 160 2.92 23.52 6.58
CA GLU A 160 1.70 23.76 7.35
C GLU A 160 0.50 24.05 6.42
N ASP A 161 0.70 24.89 5.40
CA ASP A 161 -0.33 25.16 4.38
C ASP A 161 -0.63 23.92 3.54
N CYS A 162 0.40 23.13 3.22
CA CYS A 162 0.21 21.82 2.59
C CYS A 162 -0.67 20.93 3.45
N GLN A 163 -0.38 20.82 4.76
CA GLN A 163 -1.16 19.99 5.66
C GLN A 163 -2.60 20.50 5.80
N ALA A 164 -2.79 21.81 5.87
CA ALA A 164 -4.12 22.42 5.87
C ALA A 164 -4.92 22.08 4.61
N LEU A 165 -4.28 22.05 3.43
CA LEU A 165 -4.92 21.62 2.19
C LEU A 165 -5.37 20.14 2.24
N VAL A 166 -4.52 19.26 2.77
CA VAL A 166 -4.86 17.83 2.97
C VAL A 166 -6.03 17.66 3.94
N ASP A 167 -5.98 18.34 5.08
CA ASP A 167 -6.94 18.18 6.17
C ASP A 167 -8.33 18.74 5.81
N THR A 168 -8.36 19.85 5.07
CA THR A 168 -9.61 20.50 4.65
C THR A 168 -10.29 19.82 3.45
N ARG A 169 -9.65 18.80 2.85
CA ARG A 169 -10.13 18.07 1.65
C ARG A 169 -10.41 18.94 0.43
N ALA A 170 -9.86 20.16 0.35
CA ALA A 170 -9.94 20.96 -0.87
C ALA A 170 -8.89 20.49 -1.89
N PRO A 171 -9.23 20.35 -3.19
CA PRO A 171 -10.34 20.98 -3.89
C PRO A 171 -11.54 20.06 -4.12
N ALA A 172 -12.74 20.57 -3.83
CA ALA A 172 -14.03 19.97 -4.21
C ALA A 172 -14.33 20.06 -5.72
N ALA A 173 -13.38 20.51 -6.54
CA ALA A 173 -13.44 20.49 -7.99
C ALA A 173 -12.40 19.51 -8.53
N SER A 174 -12.84 18.58 -9.38
CA SER A 174 -12.06 17.58 -10.15
C SER A 174 -10.53 17.62 -9.91
N ILE A 175 -10.04 16.79 -9.00
CA ILE A 175 -8.60 16.57 -8.85
C ILE A 175 -8.12 15.76 -10.07
N ASP A 176 -7.17 16.33 -10.83
CA ASP A 176 -6.48 15.67 -11.93
C ASP A 176 -4.97 15.70 -11.65
N PRO A 177 -4.43 14.73 -10.89
CA PRO A 177 -3.06 14.74 -10.42
C PRO A 177 -2.01 14.76 -11.53
N VAL A 178 -0.86 15.36 -11.24
CA VAL A 178 0.34 15.20 -12.08
C VAL A 178 1.09 13.98 -11.58
N GLU A 179 1.33 13.02 -12.46
CA GLU A 179 2.05 11.79 -12.15
C GLU A 179 3.50 11.88 -12.63
N CYS A 180 4.44 11.46 -11.79
CA CYS A 180 5.86 11.31 -12.10
C CYS A 180 6.10 10.12 -13.08
N GLY A 181 7.35 9.85 -13.44
CA GLY A 181 7.69 8.71 -14.29
C GLY A 181 7.36 8.96 -15.76
N ALA A 182 6.71 8.00 -16.41
CA ALA A 182 6.43 8.06 -17.85
C ALA A 182 5.57 9.27 -18.24
N MET A 183 4.56 9.61 -17.44
CA MET A 183 3.67 10.74 -17.70
C MET A 183 4.45 12.07 -17.65
N HIS A 184 5.29 12.24 -16.61
CA HIS A 184 6.14 13.41 -16.46
C HIS A 184 7.20 13.53 -17.58
N GLN A 185 7.74 12.39 -18.05
CA GLN A 185 8.68 12.35 -19.17
C GLN A 185 8.03 12.84 -20.47
N VAL A 186 6.77 12.50 -20.72
CA VAL A 186 6.06 12.95 -21.92
C VAL A 186 5.77 14.45 -21.87
N GLU A 187 5.34 14.95 -20.72
CA GLU A 187 4.95 16.37 -20.57
C GLU A 187 6.15 17.32 -20.46
N TRP A 188 7.20 16.95 -19.69
CA TRP A 188 8.33 17.83 -19.39
C TRP A 188 9.70 17.33 -19.89
N GLY A 189 9.76 16.18 -20.55
CA GLY A 189 11.01 15.65 -21.09
C GLY A 189 11.96 15.02 -20.06
N ASP A 190 11.54 14.86 -18.81
CA ASP A 190 12.26 14.17 -17.72
C ASP A 190 11.26 13.41 -16.84
N PRO A 191 11.57 12.22 -16.28
CA PRO A 191 10.59 11.48 -15.50
C PRO A 191 10.44 12.03 -14.06
N GLY A 192 11.20 13.06 -13.70
CA GLY A 192 11.23 13.67 -12.37
C GLY A 192 12.14 12.95 -11.36
N TYR A 193 12.68 11.77 -11.71
CA TYR A 193 13.50 10.95 -10.81
C TYR A 193 15.01 11.08 -11.02
N GLY A 194 15.44 11.73 -12.11
CA GLY A 194 16.86 11.89 -12.45
C GLY A 194 17.60 12.89 -11.55
N THR A 195 16.88 13.77 -10.86
CA THR A 195 17.45 14.88 -10.09
C THR A 195 17.13 14.73 -8.60
N ALA A 196 18.17 14.69 -7.76
CA ALA A 196 18.06 14.39 -6.33
C ALA A 196 17.10 15.31 -5.53
N ASN A 197 16.98 16.58 -5.96
CA ASN A 197 16.15 17.60 -5.33
C ASN A 197 14.84 17.85 -6.06
N HIS A 198 14.54 17.11 -7.12
CA HIS A 198 13.25 17.22 -7.80
C HIS A 198 12.14 16.66 -6.91
N TRP A 199 10.96 17.27 -6.93
CA TRP A 199 9.88 16.91 -6.01
C TRP A 199 9.44 15.45 -6.17
N CYS A 200 9.43 14.92 -7.40
CA CYS A 200 9.16 13.50 -7.65
C CYS A 200 10.14 12.61 -6.88
N GLU A 201 11.43 12.93 -6.89
CA GLU A 201 12.46 12.14 -6.20
C GLU A 201 12.37 12.27 -4.67
N LEU A 202 12.16 13.49 -4.17
CA LEU A 202 11.97 13.75 -2.75
C LEU A 202 10.73 13.04 -2.22
N ALA A 203 9.61 13.14 -2.94
CA ALA A 203 8.37 12.46 -2.63
C ALA A 203 8.52 10.94 -2.78
N ARG A 204 9.22 10.42 -3.80
CA ARG A 204 9.49 8.98 -3.94
C ARG A 204 10.25 8.46 -2.74
N LYS A 205 11.28 9.15 -2.26
CA LYS A 205 12.02 8.74 -1.05
C LYS A 205 11.15 8.78 0.20
N ALA A 206 10.30 9.79 0.33
CA ALA A 206 9.44 9.96 1.50
C ALA A 206 8.22 9.02 1.50
N LEU A 207 7.72 8.68 0.32
CA LEU A 207 6.57 7.82 0.08
C LEU A 207 6.94 6.38 -0.26
N ALA A 208 8.22 6.08 -0.46
CA ALA A 208 8.67 4.71 -0.65
C ALA A 208 8.19 3.91 0.56
N PRO A 209 7.47 2.80 0.33
CA PRO A 209 7.24 1.85 1.41
C PRO A 209 8.59 1.50 2.02
N ARG A 210 8.65 1.40 3.34
CA ARG A 210 9.87 0.92 3.98
C ARG A 210 10.28 -0.42 3.35
N SER A 211 11.59 -0.64 3.25
CA SER A 211 12.12 -1.93 2.82
C SER A 211 11.44 -3.05 3.60
N TRP A 212 11.16 -4.15 2.91
CA TRP A 212 10.72 -5.37 3.57
C TRP A 212 11.73 -5.76 4.64
N GLU A 213 11.24 -6.16 5.81
CA GLU A 213 12.08 -6.66 6.89
C GLU A 213 11.41 -7.83 7.61
N CYS A 214 12.20 -8.55 8.38
CA CYS A 214 11.73 -9.67 9.18
C CYS A 214 11.72 -9.26 10.64
N VAL A 215 10.53 -9.21 11.22
CA VAL A 215 10.32 -8.87 12.63
C VAL A 215 10.34 -10.16 13.45
N GLY A 216 11.07 -10.15 14.56
CA GLY A 216 11.16 -11.32 15.46
C GLY A 216 9.77 -11.82 15.87
N GLY A 217 9.53 -13.13 15.72
CA GLY A 217 8.22 -13.75 15.98
C GLY A 217 7.15 -13.53 14.89
N ILE A 218 7.51 -12.89 13.76
CA ILE A 218 6.68 -12.74 12.56
C ILE A 218 7.45 -13.32 11.38
N PHE A 219 7.18 -14.58 11.04
CA PHE A 219 7.92 -15.30 10.01
C PHE A 219 7.44 -14.99 8.59
N THR A 220 7.03 -13.75 8.32
CA THR A 220 6.76 -13.25 6.97
C THR A 220 7.44 -11.90 6.83
N PRO A 221 7.97 -11.54 5.64
CA PRO A 221 8.44 -10.19 5.43
C PRO A 221 7.29 -9.21 5.64
N VAL A 222 7.53 -8.18 6.44
CA VAL A 222 6.58 -7.11 6.72
C VAL A 222 7.19 -5.76 6.38
N ARG A 223 6.33 -4.77 6.18
CA ARG A 223 6.73 -3.37 6.05
C ARG A 223 5.65 -2.46 6.61
N ARG A 224 6.04 -1.23 6.92
CA ARG A 224 5.11 -0.13 7.21
C ARG A 224 5.05 0.81 6.00
N THR A 225 3.83 1.11 5.54
CA THR A 225 3.60 2.10 4.49
C THR A 225 3.85 3.52 5.04
N PRO A 226 4.03 4.53 4.17
CA PRO A 226 4.13 5.93 4.62
C PRO A 226 2.89 6.39 5.38
N THR A 227 1.70 5.91 4.99
CA THR A 227 0.43 6.17 5.70
C THR A 227 0.35 5.48 7.07
N GLY A 228 1.34 4.67 7.43
CA GLY A 228 1.44 4.00 8.71
C GLY A 228 0.79 2.62 8.78
N ASN A 229 0.20 2.13 7.69
CA ASN A 229 -0.41 0.81 7.60
C ASN A 229 0.66 -0.29 7.63
N ILE A 230 0.30 -1.44 8.19
CA ILE A 230 1.16 -2.63 8.20
C ILE A 230 0.82 -3.51 7.00
N GLN A 231 1.83 -3.94 6.28
CA GLN A 231 1.72 -4.87 5.16
C GLN A 231 2.61 -6.09 5.40
N CYS A 232 2.17 -7.25 4.92
CA CYS A 232 3.05 -8.38 4.70
C CYS A 232 3.26 -8.62 3.20
N LEU A 233 4.38 -9.28 2.90
CA LEU A 233 4.66 -9.72 1.55
C LEU A 233 3.63 -10.76 1.16
N SER A 234 2.97 -10.52 0.04
CA SER A 234 1.96 -11.41 -0.52
C SER A 234 2.15 -11.45 -2.04
N THR A 235 1.90 -12.60 -2.64
CA THR A 235 2.01 -12.81 -4.10
C THR A 235 0.67 -12.87 -4.80
N ASN A 236 -0.43 -12.75 -4.04
CA ASN A 236 -1.80 -12.90 -4.56
C ASN A 236 -2.78 -11.91 -3.93
N GLY A 237 -2.33 -11.03 -3.04
CA GLY A 237 -3.18 -10.08 -2.32
C GLY A 237 -4.04 -10.71 -1.22
N ASN A 238 -4.01 -12.03 -1.05
CA ASN A 238 -4.93 -12.81 -0.21
C ASN A 238 -4.19 -13.68 0.81
N GLY A 239 -3.24 -13.08 1.54
CA GLY A 239 -2.50 -13.71 2.63
C GLY A 239 -0.99 -13.55 2.51
N CYS A 240 -0.28 -13.75 3.63
CA CYS A 240 1.15 -13.52 3.72
C CYS A 240 2.00 -14.72 3.25
N VAL A 241 3.18 -14.42 2.74
CA VAL A 241 4.22 -15.39 2.38
C VAL A 241 4.99 -15.81 3.64
N TRP A 242 4.38 -16.73 4.40
CA TRP A 242 4.97 -17.28 5.62
C TRP A 242 6.18 -18.16 5.36
N GLN A 243 7.15 -18.09 6.26
CA GLN A 243 8.40 -18.81 6.26
C GLN A 243 8.51 -19.69 7.51
N ALA A 244 9.35 -20.72 7.41
CA ALA A 244 9.55 -21.66 8.52
C ALA A 244 10.38 -21.07 9.68
N SER A 245 11.11 -19.97 9.44
CA SER A 245 11.99 -19.37 10.43
C SER A 245 12.30 -17.91 10.09
N GLU A 246 12.87 -17.19 11.06
CA GLU A 246 13.39 -15.83 10.85
C GLU A 246 14.52 -15.81 9.81
N SER A 247 15.41 -16.81 9.81
CA SER A 247 16.48 -16.92 8.81
C SER A 247 15.93 -17.12 7.39
N ALA A 248 14.87 -17.92 7.24
CA ALA A 248 14.18 -18.10 5.96
C ALA A 248 13.48 -16.80 5.51
N CYS A 249 12.87 -16.07 6.44
CA CYS A 249 12.34 -14.72 6.16
C CYS A 249 13.44 -13.77 5.66
N LYS A 250 14.58 -13.69 6.35
CA LYS A 250 15.68 -12.80 5.97
C LYS A 250 16.24 -13.15 4.59
N ALA A 251 16.29 -14.44 4.25
CA ALA A 251 16.68 -14.88 2.90
C ALA A 251 15.69 -14.39 1.83
N VAL A 252 14.39 -14.42 2.09
CA VAL A 252 13.38 -13.85 1.18
C VAL A 252 13.59 -12.34 1.04
N VAL A 253 13.73 -11.60 2.14
CA VAL A 253 13.97 -10.14 2.09
C VAL A 253 15.24 -9.80 1.29
N ALA A 254 16.34 -10.50 1.51
CA ALA A 254 17.58 -10.29 0.78
C ALA A 254 17.39 -10.52 -0.74
N SER A 255 16.58 -11.50 -1.12
CA SER A 255 16.28 -11.79 -2.53
C SER A 255 15.40 -10.74 -3.22
N LEU A 256 14.64 -9.94 -2.47
CA LEU A 256 13.81 -8.86 -3.04
C LEU A 256 14.66 -7.69 -3.56
N GLY A 257 15.85 -7.46 -3.01
CA GLY A 257 16.73 -6.36 -3.42
C GLY A 257 17.64 -6.67 -4.61
N THR A 258 17.76 -7.94 -5.00
CA THR A 258 18.66 -8.40 -6.05
C THR A 258 17.86 -8.87 -7.26
N SER A 259 17.84 -8.10 -8.34
CA SER A 259 17.54 -8.65 -9.67
C SER A 259 18.87 -9.14 -10.26
N PRO A 260 19.04 -10.37 -10.84
CA PRO A 260 18.16 -11.53 -11.00
C PRO A 260 18.75 -12.87 -10.45
N ALA A 261 17.96 -13.94 -10.61
CA ALA A 261 18.18 -15.38 -10.34
C ALA A 261 17.52 -15.90 -9.03
N PRO A 262 16.61 -16.88 -9.12
CA PRO A 262 15.95 -17.46 -7.96
C PRO A 262 16.94 -18.15 -7.01
N PRO A 263 16.79 -17.99 -5.68
CA PRO A 263 17.56 -18.77 -4.72
C PRO A 263 17.20 -20.26 -4.86
N THR A 264 18.19 -21.10 -5.12
CA THR A 264 18.01 -22.55 -5.19
C THR A 264 18.03 -23.17 -3.80
N LYS A 265 17.00 -23.95 -3.47
CA LYS A 265 16.98 -24.81 -2.28
C LYS A 265 17.46 -26.20 -2.67
N THR A 266 18.45 -26.72 -1.95
CA THR A 266 18.84 -28.13 -2.08
C THR A 266 17.83 -28.98 -1.30
N GLN A 267 16.94 -29.69 -2.00
CA GLN A 267 16.09 -30.73 -1.40
C GLN A 267 16.77 -32.07 -1.52
N CYS A 268 17.01 -32.73 -0.39
CA CYS A 268 17.55 -34.08 -0.36
C CYS A 268 16.45 -35.08 -0.02
N SER A 269 16.39 -36.18 -0.78
CA SER A 269 15.52 -37.32 -0.50
C SER A 269 16.34 -38.60 -0.45
N THR A 270 15.98 -39.51 0.45
CA THR A 270 16.64 -40.81 0.54
C THR A 270 15.78 -41.84 -0.17
N VAL A 271 16.27 -42.36 -1.30
CA VAL A 271 15.59 -43.41 -2.06
C VAL A 271 16.51 -44.63 -2.08
N GLY A 272 16.11 -45.72 -1.43
CA GLY A 272 16.89 -46.96 -1.35
C GLY A 272 18.22 -46.82 -0.60
N GLY A 273 18.26 -46.03 0.49
CA GLY A 273 19.47 -45.82 1.29
C GLY A 273 20.48 -44.83 0.69
N THR A 274 20.23 -44.29 -0.50
CA THR A 274 21.07 -43.26 -1.12
C THR A 274 20.40 -41.89 -1.00
N VAL A 275 21.12 -40.90 -0.46
CA VAL A 275 20.67 -39.50 -0.40
C VAL A 275 20.90 -38.84 -1.76
N LYS A 276 19.82 -38.48 -2.45
CA LYS A 276 19.84 -37.66 -3.67
C LYS A 276 19.39 -36.25 -3.33
N CYS A 277 20.27 -35.29 -3.57
CA CYS A 277 19.98 -33.88 -3.40
C CYS A 277 19.74 -33.24 -4.78
N THR A 278 18.61 -32.57 -4.95
CA THR A 278 18.26 -31.81 -6.15
C THR A 278 18.13 -30.34 -5.77
N GLN A 279 18.74 -29.46 -6.55
CA GLN A 279 18.49 -28.03 -6.43
C GLN A 279 17.13 -27.73 -7.04
N VAL A 280 16.17 -27.43 -6.18
CA VAL A 280 14.86 -26.93 -6.58
C VAL A 280 14.94 -25.42 -6.53
N ALA A 281 14.79 -24.77 -7.69
CA ALA A 281 14.67 -23.32 -7.74
C ALA A 281 13.44 -22.92 -6.91
N THR A 282 13.65 -22.14 -5.85
CA THR A 282 12.53 -21.47 -5.20
C THR A 282 12.10 -20.39 -6.18
N PRO A 283 10.84 -20.34 -6.65
CA PRO A 283 10.44 -19.34 -7.63
C PRO A 283 10.81 -17.95 -7.08
N ALA A 284 11.63 -17.21 -7.84
CA ALA A 284 11.94 -15.83 -7.52
C ALA A 284 10.63 -15.07 -7.55
N ILE A 285 10.33 -14.35 -6.48
CA ILE A 285 9.18 -13.46 -6.50
C ILE A 285 9.58 -12.29 -7.38
N ALA A 286 9.12 -12.29 -8.63
CA ALA A 286 9.31 -11.15 -9.52
C ALA A 286 8.65 -9.92 -8.88
N TRP A 287 9.26 -8.73 -9.00
CA TRP A 287 8.72 -7.50 -8.42
C TRP A 287 7.28 -7.21 -8.87
N GLY A 288 6.93 -7.56 -10.12
CA GLY A 288 5.57 -7.44 -10.66
C GLY A 288 4.55 -8.47 -10.13
N ALA A 289 4.98 -9.45 -9.33
CA ALA A 289 4.12 -10.46 -8.71
C ALA A 289 3.85 -10.19 -7.21
N ILE A 290 4.36 -9.08 -6.66
CA ILE A 290 4.13 -8.70 -5.27
C ILE A 290 2.83 -7.90 -5.18
N HIS A 291 1.85 -8.46 -4.47
CA HIS A 291 0.57 -7.83 -4.16
C HIS A 291 0.43 -7.75 -2.64
N PRO A 292 1.05 -6.75 -1.97
CA PRO A 292 1.12 -6.68 -0.51
C PRO A 292 -0.25 -6.79 0.15
N TRP A 293 -0.39 -7.65 1.16
CA TRP A 293 -1.61 -7.73 1.94
C TRP A 293 -1.55 -6.74 3.09
N THR A 294 -2.54 -5.85 3.18
CA THR A 294 -2.59 -4.77 4.19
C THR A 294 -3.48 -5.22 5.35
N CYS A 295 -2.97 -5.08 6.58
CA CYS A 295 -3.73 -5.38 7.79
C CYS A 295 -4.99 -4.50 7.90
N SER A 296 -6.13 -5.11 8.21
CA SER A 296 -7.34 -4.38 8.55
C SER A 296 -7.28 -3.77 9.95
N ALA A 297 -8.20 -2.87 10.28
CA ALA A 297 -8.33 -2.34 11.64
C ALA A 297 -8.61 -3.44 12.67
N ALA A 298 -9.38 -4.47 12.29
CA ALA A 298 -9.67 -5.62 13.14
C ALA A 298 -8.41 -6.46 13.42
N ASP A 299 -7.58 -6.70 12.40
CA ASP A 299 -6.31 -7.44 12.53
C ASP A 299 -5.31 -6.74 13.46
N ILE A 300 -5.35 -5.40 13.50
CA ILE A 300 -4.52 -4.58 14.38
C ILE A 300 -5.03 -4.60 15.82
N ALA A 301 -6.35 -4.68 16.02
CA ALA A 301 -6.98 -4.73 17.34
C ALA A 301 -6.91 -6.13 17.98
N ALA A 302 -6.78 -7.19 17.18
CA ALA A 302 -6.74 -8.57 17.65
C ALA A 302 -5.47 -8.87 18.47
N PRO A 303 -5.58 -9.25 19.76
CA PRO A 303 -4.44 -9.61 20.60
C PRO A 303 -3.62 -10.74 19.99
N ASN A 304 -2.29 -10.62 20.05
CA ASN A 304 -1.33 -11.61 19.52
C ASN A 304 -1.35 -11.82 18.01
N HIS A 305 -2.22 -11.14 17.26
CA HIS A 305 -2.19 -11.18 15.81
C HIS A 305 -0.89 -10.55 15.29
N TRP A 306 -0.37 -11.07 14.18
CA TRP A 306 0.94 -10.64 13.66
C TRP A 306 0.92 -9.16 13.24
N CYS A 307 -0.22 -8.65 12.76
CA CYS A 307 -0.39 -7.23 12.44
C CYS A 307 -0.16 -6.33 13.65
N GLN A 308 -0.72 -6.70 14.81
CA GLN A 308 -0.52 -5.97 16.06
C GLN A 308 0.95 -6.00 16.49
N LYS A 309 1.59 -7.18 16.42
CA LYS A 309 3.02 -7.34 16.76
C LYS A 309 3.93 -6.48 15.87
N ALA A 310 3.68 -6.47 14.56
CA ALA A 310 4.42 -5.65 13.60
C ALA A 310 4.20 -4.16 13.89
N LYS A 311 2.96 -3.73 14.17
CA LYS A 311 2.67 -2.34 14.55
C LYS A 311 3.47 -1.91 15.78
N THR A 312 3.45 -2.73 16.85
CA THR A 312 4.22 -2.45 18.07
C THR A 312 5.72 -2.36 17.79
N TYR A 313 6.27 -3.26 16.97
CA TYR A 313 7.67 -3.19 16.55
C TYR A 313 8.00 -1.85 15.84
N TYR A 314 7.17 -1.41 14.89
CA TYR A 314 7.42 -0.16 14.17
C TYR A 314 7.28 1.08 15.04
N ASP A 315 6.30 1.10 15.94
CA ASP A 315 6.06 2.26 16.81
C ASP A 315 7.16 2.38 17.88
N THR A 316 7.61 1.26 18.44
CA THR A 316 8.72 1.25 19.41
C THR A 316 10.05 1.61 18.76
N THR A 317 10.36 1.04 17.60
CA THR A 317 11.63 1.30 16.89
C THR A 317 11.78 2.78 16.51
N LYS A 318 10.71 3.42 16.00
CA LYS A 318 10.71 4.86 15.66
C LYS A 318 10.98 5.73 16.89
N THR A 319 10.41 5.36 18.03
CA THR A 319 10.55 6.09 19.29
C THR A 319 12.00 6.03 19.79
N THR A 320 12.62 4.84 19.77
CA THR A 320 14.03 4.67 20.16
C THR A 320 15.00 5.40 19.23
N THR A 321 14.77 5.38 17.90
CA THR A 321 15.64 6.11 16.97
C THR A 321 15.55 7.61 17.20
N MET A 322 14.35 8.16 17.37
CA MET A 322 14.15 9.59 17.66
C MET A 322 14.80 10.01 18.99
N LEU A 323 14.59 9.25 20.06
CA LEU A 323 15.23 9.51 21.36
C LEU A 323 16.76 9.48 21.26
N SER A 324 17.32 8.50 20.53
CA SER A 324 18.77 8.41 20.33
C SER A 324 19.35 9.55 19.47
N ALA A 325 18.54 10.09 18.54
CA ALA A 325 18.94 11.22 17.71
C ALA A 325 18.89 12.53 18.51
N LEU A 326 17.83 12.73 19.30
CA LEU A 326 17.69 13.87 20.21
C LEU A 326 18.80 13.89 21.27
N ALA A 327 19.10 12.75 21.88
CA ALA A 327 20.18 12.64 22.86
C ALA A 327 21.57 12.98 22.25
N ARG A 328 21.81 12.61 20.99
CA ARG A 328 23.05 12.96 20.28
C ARG A 328 23.12 14.45 19.93
N ALA A 329 22.01 15.02 19.47
CA ALA A 329 21.92 16.45 19.18
C ALA A 329 22.15 17.31 20.44
N SER A 330 21.60 16.90 21.59
CA SER A 330 21.78 17.61 22.86
C SER A 330 23.21 17.58 23.41
N ILE A 331 23.99 16.53 23.09
CA ILE A 331 25.41 16.45 23.50
C ILE A 331 26.27 17.34 22.59
N ALA A 332 25.95 17.41 21.29
CA ALA A 332 26.71 18.20 20.32
C ALA A 332 26.52 19.73 20.49
N SER A 333 25.40 20.17 21.07
CA SER A 333 25.13 21.59 21.33
C SER A 333 25.72 22.13 22.64
N VAL A 334 26.39 21.28 23.45
CA VAL A 334 27.12 21.75 24.64
C VAL A 334 28.51 22.19 24.21
N GLU A 335 28.68 23.50 23.99
CA GLU A 335 30.00 24.10 23.83
C GLU A 335 30.76 24.00 25.16
N TRP A 336 31.69 23.04 25.24
CA TRP A 336 32.48 22.70 26.43
C TRP A 336 33.42 23.82 26.92
N THR A 337 33.43 24.98 26.26
CA THR A 337 34.35 26.08 26.59
C THR A 337 33.89 26.95 27.76
N SER A 338 32.67 26.75 28.30
CA SER A 338 32.15 27.58 29.40
C SER A 338 31.60 26.82 30.62
N VAL A 339 31.62 25.48 30.65
CA VAL A 339 31.07 24.70 31.78
C VAL A 339 32.19 24.07 32.62
N GLY A 340 33.05 24.92 33.17
CA GLY A 340 34.08 24.51 34.15
C GLY A 340 33.53 24.26 35.56
N PHE A 341 32.31 24.71 35.89
CA PHE A 341 31.83 24.67 37.29
C PHE A 341 30.35 24.29 37.50
N ALA A 342 29.60 23.92 36.46
CA ALA A 342 28.18 23.54 36.59
C ALA A 342 27.85 22.12 36.10
N ALA A 343 28.85 21.27 35.87
CA ALA A 343 28.66 19.94 35.27
C ALA A 343 28.00 18.91 36.21
N ALA A 344 28.06 19.09 37.53
CA ALA A 344 27.46 18.15 38.48
C ALA A 344 25.92 18.24 38.55
N GLY A 345 25.33 19.42 38.33
CA GLY A 345 23.88 19.63 38.48
C GLY A 345 23.04 19.12 37.30
N VAL A 346 23.55 19.25 36.08
CA VAL A 346 22.82 18.89 34.85
C VAL A 346 22.77 17.37 34.66
N VAL A 347 23.86 16.66 34.98
CA VAL A 347 23.88 15.18 34.93
C VAL A 347 22.90 14.57 35.94
N ALA A 348 22.81 15.14 37.15
CA ALA A 348 21.83 14.70 38.15
C ALA A 348 20.37 14.92 37.70
N SER A 349 20.11 16.02 36.99
CA SER A 349 18.77 16.36 36.50
C SER A 349 18.32 15.44 35.35
N VAL A 350 19.23 15.12 34.42
CA VAL A 350 18.95 14.18 33.32
C VAL A 350 18.75 12.76 33.86
N LEU A 351 19.56 12.32 34.83
CA LEU A 351 19.38 11.04 35.51
C LEU A 351 18.07 10.97 36.30
N ALA A 352 17.66 12.05 36.96
CA ALA A 352 16.37 12.13 37.66
C ALA A 352 15.17 12.01 36.70
N VAL A 353 15.23 12.66 35.53
CA VAL A 353 14.16 12.52 34.51
C VAL A 353 14.11 11.12 33.93
N LEU A 354 15.27 10.50 33.65
CA LEU A 354 15.33 9.10 33.21
C LEU A 354 14.77 8.13 34.25
N ALA A 355 15.04 8.34 35.54
CA ALA A 355 14.49 7.55 36.64
C ALA A 355 12.96 7.71 36.77
N ILE A 356 12.43 8.93 36.58
CA ILE A 356 10.98 9.18 36.61
C ILE A 356 10.27 8.47 35.45
N VAL A 357 10.87 8.44 34.26
CA VAL A 357 10.28 7.75 33.09
C VAL A 357 10.29 6.23 33.25
N THR A 358 11.33 5.64 33.83
CA THR A 358 11.36 4.19 34.13
C THR A 358 10.40 3.80 35.25
N VAL A 359 10.19 4.63 36.27
CA VAL A 359 9.18 4.37 37.32
C VAL A 359 7.77 4.41 36.74
N ARG A 360 7.47 5.39 35.86
CA ARG A 360 6.11 5.55 35.31
C ARG A 360 5.70 4.45 34.33
N GLN A 361 6.65 3.77 33.67
CA GLN A 361 6.33 2.62 32.81
C GLN A 361 6.05 1.32 33.59
N ARG A 362 6.37 1.25 34.89
CA ARG A 362 6.19 0.02 35.68
C ARG A 362 4.80 -0.10 36.33
N ASP A 363 3.97 0.94 36.29
CA ASP A 363 2.73 1.05 37.09
C ASP A 363 1.42 0.79 36.32
N SER A 364 1.44 0.13 35.17
CA SER A 364 0.18 -0.18 34.42
C SER A 364 -0.13 -1.67 34.24
N SER A 365 0.55 -2.56 34.97
CA SER A 365 0.08 -3.92 35.15
C SER A 365 0.54 -4.46 36.50
N VAL A 366 -0.37 -4.55 37.47
CA VAL A 366 -0.56 -5.72 38.34
C VAL A 366 -1.77 -5.45 39.23
N GLN A 367 -2.64 -6.45 39.20
CA GLN A 367 -3.87 -6.62 39.95
C GLN A 367 -3.53 -7.32 41.27
N ASP A 368 -4.08 -6.80 42.36
CA ASP A 368 -4.28 -7.36 43.71
C ASP A 368 -3.49 -8.61 44.14
N ASP A 369 -2.56 -8.43 45.09
CA ASP A 369 -2.26 -9.45 46.11
C ASP A 369 -1.87 -8.77 47.45
N PRO A 370 -2.48 -9.12 48.60
CA PRO A 370 -2.24 -8.44 49.88
C PRO A 370 -1.40 -9.32 50.83
N ALA A 371 -0.09 -9.43 50.59
CA ALA A 371 0.90 -9.78 51.61
C ALA A 371 2.31 -9.78 51.03
N GLY A 372 3.24 -9.03 51.63
CA GLY A 372 4.67 -9.28 51.45
C GLY A 372 5.53 -8.03 51.31
N ASP A 373 6.14 -7.65 52.43
CA ASP A 373 7.50 -7.11 52.60
C ASP A 373 8.04 -6.07 51.59
N PHE A 374 8.11 -4.83 52.06
CA PHE A 374 8.86 -3.76 51.41
C PHE A 374 10.38 -3.94 51.66
N TYR A 375 11.15 -4.15 50.58
CA TYR A 375 12.60 -3.95 50.61
C TYR A 375 12.93 -2.49 50.29
N LEU A 376 13.53 -1.80 51.26
CA LEU A 376 14.14 -0.49 51.10
C LEU A 376 15.53 -0.66 50.48
N ALA A 377 15.67 -0.46 49.17
CA ALA A 377 16.98 -0.39 48.53
C ALA A 377 17.50 1.06 48.62
N LEU A 378 18.34 1.36 49.62
CA LEU A 378 19.21 2.53 49.58
C LEU A 378 20.31 2.28 48.54
N VAL A 379 20.28 3.03 47.43
CA VAL A 379 21.45 3.20 46.57
C VAL A 379 22.23 4.38 47.12
N HIS A 380 23.33 4.11 47.80
CA HIS A 380 24.34 5.13 48.10
C HIS A 380 25.03 5.54 46.80
N THR A 381 25.08 6.86 46.58
CA THR A 381 25.69 7.54 45.43
C THR A 381 27.18 7.31 45.29
#